data_AF-A0A0F9EA12-F1
#
_entry.id   AF-A0A0F9EA12-F1
#
_cell.length_a   1.000
_cell.length_b   1.000
_cell.length_c   1.000
_cell.angle_alpha   90.00
_cell.angle_beta   90.00
_cell.angle_gamma   90.00
#
_symmetry.space_group_name_H-M   'P 1'
#
loop_
_entity.id
_entity.type
_entity.pdbx_description
1 polymer ?
#
loop_
_entity_poly.entity_id
_entity_poly.type
_entity_poly.pdbx_seq_one_letter_code
_entity_poly.pdbx_strand_id
1 'polypeptide(L)'
;IDSRLYKTKKSTEKTMIGKMLFAPFELNKAFKREFAKPENGEWSNHKVSCDYTYGEYLQGYIKPKPSHVQPFRDMDFLKPNTKLGIEVQFGKYAFMVYNVCAKMTIFSKMGVIDTGIEIVPVKNFADEMSTGVSYFEQFAWDLQYRGTSNIDVPVLILGIDA
;
A
#
# COMPACT_ATOMS: atom_id res chain seq x y z
N ILE A 1 -13.05 -9.89 7.58
CA ILE A 1 -13.16 -8.63 8.37
C ILE A 1 -14.60 -8.15 8.23
N ASP A 2 -15.27 -7.80 9.33
CA ASP A 2 -16.62 -7.21 9.25
C ASP A 2 -16.48 -5.69 9.04
N SER A 3 -16.71 -5.23 7.81
CA SER A 3 -16.54 -3.82 7.42
C SER A 3 -17.48 -2.88 8.19
N ARG A 4 -18.67 -3.35 8.58
CA ARG A 4 -19.74 -2.54 9.19
C ARG A 4 -19.30 -1.87 10.48
N LEU A 5 -18.38 -2.51 11.21
CA LEU A 5 -17.76 -1.99 12.43
C LEU A 5 -16.87 -0.76 12.20
N TYR A 6 -16.50 -0.49 10.94
CA TYR A 6 -15.54 0.55 10.55
C TYR A 6 -16.18 1.73 9.82
N LYS A 7 -17.52 1.77 9.70
CA LYS A 7 -18.28 2.91 9.16
C LYS A 7 -18.47 4.02 10.20
N THR A 8 -17.36 4.49 10.75
CA THR A 8 -17.32 5.34 11.96
C THR A 8 -16.92 6.79 11.69
N LYS A 9 -16.53 7.12 10.45
CA LYS A 9 -16.04 8.46 10.12
C LYS A 9 -17.18 9.38 9.69
N LYS A 10 -17.46 10.43 10.46
CA LYS A 10 -18.34 11.52 10.02
C LYS A 10 -17.59 12.46 9.08
N SER A 11 -18.11 12.62 7.86
CA SER A 11 -17.49 13.45 6.84
C SER A 11 -17.57 14.95 7.13
N THR A 12 -16.50 15.67 6.83
CA THR A 12 -16.41 17.14 6.84
C THR A 12 -16.23 17.73 5.44
N GLU A 13 -16.27 16.89 4.40
CA GLU A 13 -16.02 17.27 3.02
C GLU A 13 -17.24 17.94 2.41
N LYS A 14 -17.06 19.06 1.68
CA LYS A 14 -18.16 19.91 1.19
C LYS A 14 -19.26 19.16 0.45
N THR A 15 -18.89 18.16 -0.35
CA THR A 15 -19.82 17.36 -1.19
C THR A 15 -20.62 16.31 -0.42
N MET A 16 -20.28 16.06 0.85
CA MET A 16 -20.79 14.93 1.62
C MET A 16 -20.75 15.19 3.13
N ILE A 17 -20.95 16.45 3.54
CA ILE A 17 -20.91 16.89 4.94
C ILE A 17 -21.90 16.06 5.76
N GLY A 18 -21.42 15.51 6.88
CA GLY A 18 -22.26 14.80 7.84
C GLY A 18 -22.56 13.34 7.50
N LYS A 19 -22.23 12.85 6.28
CA LYS A 19 -22.36 11.43 5.91
C LYS A 19 -21.44 10.57 6.77
N MET A 20 -21.91 9.39 7.18
CA MET A 20 -21.09 8.37 7.83
C MET A 20 -20.39 7.52 6.78
N LEU A 21 -19.07 7.47 6.86
CA LEU A 21 -18.17 6.82 5.92
C LEU A 21 -17.36 5.72 6.61
N PHE A 22 -16.86 4.78 5.81
CA PHE A 22 -15.82 3.89 6.26
C PHE A 22 -14.55 4.67 6.56
N ALA A 23 -13.84 4.25 7.61
CA ALA A 23 -12.59 4.84 8.07
C ALA A 23 -11.41 4.02 7.55
N PRO A 24 -10.70 4.45 6.47
CA PRO A 24 -9.55 3.75 5.91
C PRO A 24 -8.50 3.33 6.95
N PHE A 25 -8.20 4.22 7.89
CA PHE A 25 -7.23 3.97 8.94
C PHE A 25 -7.63 2.82 9.88
N GLU A 26 -8.91 2.74 10.24
CA GLU A 26 -9.40 1.67 11.11
C GLU A 26 -9.54 0.35 10.35
N LEU A 27 -9.91 0.38 9.06
CA LEU A 27 -9.87 -0.79 8.19
C LEU A 27 -8.43 -1.33 8.07
N ASN A 28 -7.43 -0.48 7.84
CA ASN A 28 -6.02 -0.89 7.80
C ASN A 28 -5.58 -1.58 9.11
N LYS A 29 -5.99 -1.03 10.27
CA LYS A 29 -5.74 -1.70 11.56
C LYS A 29 -6.44 -3.06 11.66
N ALA A 30 -7.66 -3.17 11.14
CA ALA A 30 -8.40 -4.43 11.12
C ALA A 30 -7.64 -5.50 10.31
N PHE A 31 -7.20 -5.16 9.10
CA PHE A 31 -6.35 -6.03 8.29
C PHE A 31 -5.08 -6.42 9.03
N LYS A 32 -4.39 -5.45 9.63
CA LYS A 32 -3.17 -5.73 10.40
C LYS A 32 -3.40 -6.70 11.55
N ARG A 33 -4.50 -6.56 12.29
CA ARG A 33 -4.86 -7.47 13.36
C ARG A 33 -5.17 -8.86 12.82
N GLU A 34 -5.96 -8.98 11.76
CA GLU A 34 -6.34 -10.29 11.21
C GLU A 34 -5.15 -11.02 10.60
N PHE A 35 -4.29 -10.33 9.84
CA PHE A 35 -3.10 -10.94 9.23
C PHE A 35 -2.05 -11.38 10.25
N ALA A 36 -1.95 -10.70 11.39
CA ALA A 36 -1.02 -11.09 12.47
C ALA A 36 -1.45 -12.38 13.21
N LYS A 37 -2.68 -12.87 13.02
CA LYS A 37 -3.18 -14.05 13.71
C LYS A 37 -2.51 -15.34 13.18
N PRO A 38 -2.12 -16.28 14.07
CA PRO A 38 -1.54 -17.56 13.65
C PRO A 38 -2.41 -18.34 12.65
N GLU A 39 -3.72 -18.38 12.87
CA GLU A 39 -4.67 -19.08 11.99
C GLU A 39 -4.78 -18.46 10.59
N ASN A 40 -4.38 -17.20 10.42
CA ASN A 40 -4.38 -16.48 9.15
C ASN A 40 -2.98 -16.41 8.52
N GLY A 41 -1.99 -17.09 9.09
CA GLY A 41 -0.64 -17.22 8.55
C GLY A 41 0.43 -16.35 9.19
N GLU A 42 0.13 -15.69 10.32
CA GLU A 42 1.12 -14.98 11.15
C GLU A 42 2.00 -13.98 10.36
N TRP A 43 1.34 -13.19 9.51
CA TRP A 43 2.03 -12.23 8.68
C TRP A 43 2.61 -11.11 9.53
N SER A 44 3.77 -10.60 9.11
CA SER A 44 4.49 -9.58 9.85
C SER A 44 4.94 -8.44 8.95
N ASN A 45 5.11 -7.28 9.56
CA ASN A 45 5.65 -6.11 8.90
C ASN A 45 7.16 -6.31 8.61
N HIS A 46 7.62 -5.88 7.44
CA HIS A 46 9.04 -6.00 7.07
C HIS A 46 9.59 -4.67 6.56
N LYS A 47 10.65 -4.19 7.23
CA LYS A 47 11.33 -2.94 6.90
C LYS A 47 12.71 -3.19 6.34
N VAL A 48 13.03 -2.44 5.30
CA VAL A 48 14.37 -2.37 4.73
C VAL A 48 14.91 -0.94 4.87
N SER A 49 16.09 -0.81 5.46
CA SER A 49 16.77 0.50 5.58
C SER A 49 17.22 0.98 4.21
N CYS A 50 17.04 2.27 3.95
CA CYS A 50 17.50 2.90 2.71
C CYS A 50 18.90 3.50 2.92
N ASP A 51 19.81 3.15 2.03
CA ASP A 51 21.09 3.84 1.88
C ASP A 51 21.05 4.76 0.65
N TYR A 52 21.22 6.06 0.88
CA TYR A 52 21.17 7.10 -0.16
C TYR A 52 22.58 7.50 -0.61
N THR A 53 23.43 6.51 -0.85
CA THR A 53 24.81 6.67 -1.34
C THR A 53 24.93 6.65 -2.86
N TYR A 54 23.83 6.37 -3.56
CA TYR A 54 23.80 6.22 -5.02
C TYR A 54 23.46 7.53 -5.73
N GLY A 55 24.15 7.80 -6.84
CA GLY A 55 23.89 8.92 -7.73
C GLY A 55 25.09 9.88 -7.87
N GLU A 56 24.98 10.78 -8.83
CA GLU A 56 25.93 11.88 -9.02
C GLU A 56 25.32 13.18 -8.51
N TYR A 57 26.09 13.95 -7.75
CA TYR A 57 25.67 15.24 -7.24
C TYR A 57 26.41 16.36 -7.98
N LEU A 58 25.68 17.41 -8.36
CA LEU A 58 26.28 18.59 -8.98
C LEU A 58 27.25 19.28 -8.02
N GLN A 59 28.24 19.98 -8.60
CA GLN A 59 29.18 20.79 -7.83
C GLN A 59 28.41 21.82 -6.99
N GLY A 60 28.74 21.92 -5.70
CA GLY A 60 28.05 22.78 -4.75
C GLY A 60 26.85 22.14 -4.05
N TYR A 61 26.53 20.88 -4.33
CA TYR A 61 25.53 20.14 -3.57
C TYR A 61 25.95 20.01 -2.10
N ILE A 62 25.08 20.48 -1.21
CA ILE A 62 25.28 20.39 0.24
C ILE A 62 24.63 19.09 0.72
N LYS A 63 25.47 18.14 1.15
CA LYS A 63 24.99 16.89 1.72
C LYS A 63 24.17 17.15 3.00
N PRO A 64 23.07 16.39 3.22
CA PRO A 64 22.32 16.50 4.45
C PRO A 64 23.19 16.12 5.65
N LYS A 65 22.95 16.78 6.79
CA LYS A 65 23.60 16.38 8.05
C LYS A 65 23.16 14.95 8.40
N PRO A 66 24.03 14.15 9.06
CA PRO A 66 23.65 12.85 9.56
C PRO A 66 22.37 12.96 10.41
N SER A 67 21.36 12.19 10.05
CA SER A 67 20.09 12.10 10.80
C SER A 67 20.15 10.90 11.73
N HIS A 68 19.60 11.04 12.93
CA HIS A 68 19.40 9.90 13.84
C HIS A 68 18.29 8.95 13.35
N VAL A 69 17.42 9.40 12.46
CA VAL A 69 16.35 8.59 11.88
C VAL A 69 16.83 8.03 10.54
N GLN A 70 17.01 6.70 10.49
CA GLN A 70 17.34 6.01 9.25
C GLN A 70 16.09 5.92 8.38
N PRO A 71 16.15 6.37 7.11
CA PRO A 71 15.04 6.20 6.18
C PRO A 71 14.84 4.71 5.89
N PHE A 72 13.59 4.31 5.65
CA PHE A 72 13.24 2.92 5.34
C PHE A 72 12.18 2.84 4.25
N ARG A 73 12.02 1.64 3.69
CA ARG A 73 10.80 1.20 3.01
C ARG A 73 10.16 0.10 3.83
N ASP A 74 8.85 0.04 3.74
CA ASP A 74 8.02 -0.81 4.58
C ASP A 74 7.05 -1.60 3.73
N MET A 75 7.06 -2.92 3.90
CA MET A 75 6.04 -3.83 3.37
C MET A 75 5.08 -4.16 4.50
N ASP A 76 3.80 -3.91 4.28
CA ASP A 76 2.79 -4.05 5.34
C ASP A 76 2.78 -5.46 5.93
N PHE A 77 2.78 -6.47 5.05
CA PHE A 77 2.68 -7.88 5.44
C PHE A 77 3.60 -8.75 4.58
N LEU A 78 4.46 -9.50 5.22
CA LEU A 78 5.28 -10.55 4.62
C LEU A 78 4.88 -11.90 5.20
N LYS A 79 4.63 -12.87 4.31
CA LYS A 79 4.33 -14.23 4.75
C LYS A 79 5.61 -14.93 5.20
N PRO A 80 5.60 -15.59 6.38
CA PRO A 80 6.74 -16.39 6.82
C PRO A 80 7.13 -17.44 5.77
N ASN A 81 8.43 -17.52 5.46
CA ASN A 81 9.04 -18.55 4.61
C ASN A 81 8.44 -18.71 3.20
N THR A 82 7.68 -17.74 2.68
CA THR A 82 6.94 -17.87 1.41
C THR A 82 7.32 -16.81 0.36
N LYS A 83 8.15 -15.81 0.71
CA LYS A 83 8.52 -14.70 -0.19
C LYS A 83 7.30 -14.07 -0.91
N LEU A 84 6.23 -13.88 -0.16
CA LEU A 84 4.97 -13.29 -0.64
C LEU A 84 4.65 -12.07 0.21
N GLY A 85 4.51 -10.91 -0.43
CA GLY A 85 4.14 -9.65 0.21
C GLY A 85 2.67 -9.28 -0.02
N ILE A 86 2.04 -8.63 0.96
CA ILE A 86 0.73 -8.00 0.81
C ILE A 86 0.84 -6.53 1.22
N GLU A 87 0.15 -5.71 0.44
CA GLU A 87 -0.12 -4.30 0.70
C GLU A 87 -1.63 -4.08 0.76
N VAL A 88 -2.08 -3.27 1.72
CA VAL A 88 -3.49 -2.90 1.84
C VAL A 88 -3.62 -1.40 1.64
N GLN A 89 -4.33 -0.99 0.59
CA GLN A 89 -4.34 0.39 0.15
C GLN A 89 -5.75 0.97 0.08
N PHE A 90 -6.11 1.70 1.13
CA PHE A 90 -7.28 2.58 1.20
C PHE A 90 -6.90 4.07 1.16
N GLY A 91 -5.74 4.38 0.58
CA GLY A 91 -5.17 5.73 0.47
C GLY A 91 -5.34 6.34 -0.92
N LYS A 92 -4.46 7.29 -1.25
CA LYS A 92 -4.48 8.00 -2.56
C LYS A 92 -3.87 7.13 -3.66
N TYR A 93 -4.28 7.37 -4.90
CA TYR A 93 -3.82 6.65 -6.10
C TYR A 93 -2.29 6.60 -6.25
N ALA A 94 -1.58 7.68 -5.88
CA ALA A 94 -0.12 7.72 -5.99
C ALA A 94 0.58 6.65 -5.15
N PHE A 95 0.00 6.26 -4.00
CA PHE A 95 0.58 5.23 -3.14
C PHE A 95 0.31 3.83 -3.67
N MET A 96 -0.83 3.59 -4.29
CA MET A 96 -1.16 2.35 -4.98
C MET A 96 -0.21 2.08 -6.15
N VAL A 97 0.04 3.10 -6.98
CA VAL A 97 1.04 3.04 -8.06
C VAL A 97 2.44 2.82 -7.48
N TYR A 98 2.80 3.53 -6.42
CA TYR A 98 4.09 3.35 -5.76
C TYR A 98 4.26 1.93 -5.21
N ASN A 99 3.23 1.34 -4.60
CA ASN A 99 3.28 0.00 -4.03
C ASN A 99 3.64 -1.05 -5.09
N VAL A 100 2.90 -1.10 -6.19
CA VAL A 100 3.09 -2.14 -7.22
C VAL A 100 4.26 -1.81 -8.15
N CYS A 101 4.30 -0.60 -8.71
CA CYS A 101 5.25 -0.25 -9.78
C CYS A 101 6.66 0.07 -9.27
N ALA A 102 6.83 0.31 -7.96
CA ALA A 102 8.13 0.62 -7.37
C ALA A 102 8.46 -0.25 -6.16
N LYS A 103 7.62 -0.26 -5.13
CA LYS A 103 7.95 -0.89 -3.83
C LYS A 103 8.10 -2.40 -3.95
N MET A 104 7.13 -3.10 -4.56
CA MET A 104 7.21 -4.56 -4.74
C MET A 104 8.40 -4.94 -5.64
N THR A 105 8.70 -4.18 -6.69
CA THR A 105 9.93 -4.36 -7.50
C THR A 105 11.20 -4.19 -6.67
N ILE A 106 11.28 -3.18 -5.80
CA ILE A 106 12.42 -2.98 -4.89
C ILE A 106 12.58 -4.20 -3.97
N PHE A 107 11.51 -4.62 -3.30
CA PHE A 107 11.54 -5.75 -2.37
C PHE A 107 11.89 -7.06 -3.07
N SER A 108 11.44 -7.24 -4.31
CA SER A 108 11.83 -8.41 -5.12
C SER A 108 13.30 -8.39 -5.51
N LYS A 109 13.84 -7.24 -5.93
CA LYS A 109 15.28 -7.09 -6.20
C LYS A 109 16.14 -7.33 -4.97
N MET A 110 15.62 -7.04 -3.77
CA MET A 110 16.29 -7.33 -2.50
C MET A 110 16.12 -8.79 -2.03
N GLY A 111 15.42 -9.63 -2.80
CA GLY A 111 15.17 -11.04 -2.48
C GLY A 111 14.15 -11.27 -1.37
N VAL A 112 13.39 -10.24 -0.97
CA VAL A 112 12.41 -10.31 0.11
C VAL A 112 11.10 -10.96 -0.36
N ILE A 113 10.68 -10.68 -1.59
CA ILE A 113 9.48 -11.27 -2.20
C ILE A 113 9.77 -11.76 -3.62
N ASP A 114 9.06 -12.80 -4.05
CA ASP A 114 9.02 -13.23 -5.45
C ASP A 114 7.70 -12.80 -6.14
N THR A 115 6.66 -12.53 -5.35
CA THR A 115 5.33 -12.10 -5.82
C THR A 115 4.64 -11.22 -4.76
N GLY A 116 3.66 -10.44 -5.19
CA GLY A 116 2.89 -9.55 -4.32
C GLY A 116 1.36 -9.69 -4.46
N ILE A 117 0.63 -9.11 -3.51
CA ILE A 117 -0.81 -8.88 -3.58
C ILE A 117 -1.07 -7.42 -3.15
N GLU A 118 -1.79 -6.66 -3.96
CA GLU A 118 -2.29 -5.33 -3.59
C GLU A 118 -3.80 -5.44 -3.34
N ILE A 119 -4.24 -5.20 -2.11
CA ILE A 119 -5.66 -5.17 -1.75
C ILE A 119 -6.16 -3.74 -1.81
N VAL A 120 -7.17 -3.49 -2.65
CA VAL A 120 -7.77 -2.17 -2.88
C VAL A 120 -9.30 -2.27 -2.82
N PRO A 121 -10.02 -1.20 -2.44
CA PRO A 121 -11.47 -1.20 -2.54
C PRO A 121 -11.90 -1.18 -4.01
N VAL A 122 -13.04 -1.80 -4.33
CA VAL A 122 -13.75 -1.51 -5.59
C VAL A 122 -14.42 -0.14 -5.51
N LYS A 123 -14.81 0.42 -6.66
CA LYS A 123 -15.38 1.78 -6.72
C LYS A 123 -16.55 1.98 -5.77
N ASN A 124 -17.47 1.01 -5.73
CA ASN A 124 -18.64 1.05 -4.84
C ASN A 124 -18.23 1.26 -3.37
N PHE A 125 -17.23 0.51 -2.88
CA PHE A 125 -16.74 0.66 -1.52
C PHE A 125 -16.01 1.99 -1.30
N ALA A 126 -15.20 2.42 -2.27
CA ALA A 126 -14.46 3.68 -2.20
C ALA A 126 -15.38 4.92 -2.17
N ASP A 127 -16.56 4.87 -2.80
CA ASP A 127 -17.58 5.95 -2.76
C ASP A 127 -18.25 6.09 -1.38
N GLU A 128 -18.03 5.10 -0.51
CA GLU A 128 -18.41 5.14 0.91
C GLU A 128 -17.23 5.53 1.83
N MET A 129 -16.11 5.97 1.25
CA MET A 129 -14.94 6.50 1.95
C MET A 129 -14.73 7.99 1.65
N SER A 130 -13.61 8.54 2.12
CA SER A 130 -13.24 9.94 1.85
C SER A 130 -12.86 10.19 0.39
N THR A 131 -13.04 11.43 -0.08
CA THR A 131 -12.68 11.79 -1.46
C THR A 131 -11.22 11.48 -1.77
N GLY A 132 -11.02 10.87 -2.94
CA GLY A 132 -9.72 10.55 -3.49
C GLY A 132 -9.06 9.31 -2.92
N VAL A 133 -9.80 8.48 -2.17
CA VAL A 133 -9.40 7.08 -1.98
C VAL A 133 -9.37 6.40 -3.36
N SER A 134 -8.26 5.75 -3.70
CA SER A 134 -8.12 5.00 -4.94
C SER A 134 -8.89 3.69 -4.91
N TYR A 135 -9.22 3.16 -6.08
CA TYR A 135 -10.04 1.97 -6.23
C TYR A 135 -9.53 1.08 -7.37
N PHE A 136 -9.95 -0.18 -7.33
CA PHE A 136 -9.55 -1.24 -8.25
C PHE A 136 -9.65 -0.83 -9.73
N GLU A 137 -10.79 -0.31 -10.15
CA GLU A 137 -11.08 0.00 -11.54
C GLU A 137 -10.16 1.12 -12.08
N GLN A 138 -9.86 2.12 -11.24
CA GLN A 138 -8.86 3.13 -11.56
C GLN A 138 -7.50 2.48 -11.78
N PHE A 139 -7.09 1.56 -10.90
CA PHE A 139 -5.78 0.96 -11.00
C PHE A 139 -5.64 0.01 -12.19
N ALA A 140 -6.68 -0.78 -12.45
CA ALA A 140 -6.72 -1.68 -13.60
C ALA A 140 -6.55 -0.87 -14.89
N TRP A 141 -7.20 0.29 -14.99
CA TRP A 141 -6.99 1.22 -16.10
C TRP A 141 -5.54 1.74 -16.14
N ASP A 142 -4.99 2.23 -15.02
CA ASP A 142 -3.62 2.73 -14.96
C ASP A 142 -2.59 1.66 -15.40
N LEU A 143 -2.72 0.42 -14.92
CA LEU A 143 -1.82 -0.68 -15.26
C LEU A 143 -1.95 -1.11 -16.73
N GLN A 144 -3.17 -1.11 -17.27
CA GLN A 144 -3.41 -1.42 -18.68
C GLN A 144 -2.68 -0.41 -19.58
N TYR A 145 -2.76 0.89 -19.29
CA TYR A 145 -2.17 1.94 -20.12
C TYR A 145 -0.70 2.21 -19.82
N ARG A 146 -0.22 1.92 -18.60
CA ARG A 146 1.22 1.89 -18.29
C ARG A 146 1.93 0.84 -19.14
N GLY A 147 1.28 -0.31 -19.37
CA GLY A 147 1.88 -1.46 -20.02
C GLY A 147 2.82 -2.24 -19.09
N THR A 148 3.47 -3.25 -19.67
CA THR A 148 4.38 -4.16 -18.97
C THR A 148 5.82 -3.71 -19.10
N SER A 149 6.61 -4.01 -18.07
CA SER A 149 8.05 -3.78 -18.02
C SER A 149 8.78 -5.04 -17.63
N ASN A 150 10.03 -5.19 -18.07
CA ASN A 150 10.87 -6.34 -17.75
C ASN A 150 11.33 -6.38 -16.27
N ILE A 151 11.08 -5.30 -15.52
CA ILE A 151 11.32 -5.24 -14.06
C ILE A 151 10.06 -5.50 -13.23
N ASP A 152 8.92 -5.77 -13.87
CA ASP A 152 7.68 -6.02 -13.15
C ASP A 152 7.76 -7.34 -12.37
N VAL A 153 7.13 -7.33 -11.20
CA VAL A 153 6.95 -8.50 -10.34
C VAL A 153 5.54 -9.03 -10.56
N PRO A 154 5.30 -10.35 -10.50
CA PRO A 154 3.94 -10.87 -10.46
C PRO A 154 3.19 -10.30 -9.26
N VAL A 155 2.09 -9.58 -9.51
CA VAL A 155 1.26 -8.99 -8.45
C VAL A 155 -0.20 -9.24 -8.76
N LEU A 156 -0.92 -9.80 -7.78
CA LEU A 156 -2.38 -9.88 -7.82
C LEU A 156 -2.98 -8.58 -7.28
N ILE A 157 -3.79 -7.89 -8.10
CA ILE A 157 -4.61 -6.78 -7.63
C ILE A 157 -5.96 -7.33 -7.20
N LEU A 158 -6.27 -7.25 -5.91
CA LEU A 158 -7.49 -7.78 -5.30
C LEU A 158 -8.44 -6.63 -4.93
N GLY A 159 -9.47 -6.43 -5.75
CA GLY A 159 -10.59 -5.54 -5.45
C GLY A 159 -11.53 -6.16 -4.42
N ILE A 160 -11.88 -5.41 -3.36
CA ILE A 160 -12.83 -5.85 -2.31
C ILE A 160 -13.97 -4.85 -2.11
N ASP A 161 -15.12 -5.36 -1.68
CA ASP A 161 -16.28 -4.57 -1.24
C ASP A 161 -16.53 -4.74 0.27
N ALA A 162 -17.48 -3.96 0.81
CA ALA A 162 -17.88 -3.94 2.21
C ALA A 162 -18.57 -5.23 2.69
#